data_AF-A0A832CAQ7-F1
#
_entry.id   AF-A0A832CAQ7-F1
#
_cell.length_a   1.000
_cell.length_b   1.000
_cell.length_c   1.000
_cell.angle_alpha   90.00
_cell.angle_beta   90.00
_cell.angle_gamma   90.00
#
_symmetry.space_group_name_H-M   'P 1'
#
loop_
_entity.id
_entity.type
_entity.pdbx_description
1 polymer ?
#
loop_
_entity_poly.entity_id
_entity_poly.type
_entity_poly.pdbx_seq_one_letter_code
_entity_poly.pdbx_strand_id
1 'polypeptide(L)' 'MPAILHSPEGSFVIYGPPSKGMVLIKVDKDIKKKVAKILKDFERVP' A
#
# COMPACT_ATOMS: atom_id res chain seq x y z
N MET A 1 4.58 -1.61 -1.88
CA MET A 1 3.09 -1.60 -1.84
C MET A 1 2.41 -2.97 -1.61
N PRO A 2 3.03 -4.16 -1.80
CA PRO A 2 2.39 -5.45 -1.48
C PRO A 2 1.86 -5.54 -0.04
N ALA A 3 2.54 -4.90 0.92
CA ALA A 3 2.10 -4.85 2.31
C ALA A 3 0.65 -4.35 2.47
N ILE A 4 0.20 -3.38 1.65
CA ILE A 4 -1.17 -2.86 1.72
C ILE A 4 -2.16 -3.86 1.11
N LEU A 5 -1.78 -4.53 0.01
CA LEU A 5 -2.64 -5.48 -0.70
C LEU A 5 -2.94 -6.73 0.14
N HIS A 6 -1.92 -7.24 0.84
CA HIS A 6 -2.01 -8.49 1.60
C HIS A 6 -2.37 -8.29 3.08
N SER A 7 -2.39 -7.06 3.58
CA SER A 7 -2.83 -6.79 4.95
C SER A 7 -4.35 -6.99 5.12
N PRO A 8 -4.85 -7.40 6.29
CA PRO A 8 -6.29 -7.47 6.56
C PRO A 8 -6.98 -6.11 6.40
N GLU A 9 -8.26 -6.10 6.02
CA GLU A 9 -9.06 -4.86 6.11
C GLU A 9 -9.20 -4.43 7.57
N GLY A 10 -9.18 -3.11 7.82
CA GLY A 10 -9.21 -2.52 9.16
C GLY A 10 -7.85 -2.45 9.86
N SER A 11 -6.81 -3.09 9.33
CA SER A 11 -5.46 -2.99 9.90
C SER A 11 -4.76 -1.67 9.49
N PHE A 12 -3.59 -1.44 10.07
CA PHE A 12 -2.72 -0.33 9.69
C PHE A 12 -1.41 -0.84 9.09
N VAL A 13 -0.93 -0.12 8.07
CA VAL A 13 0.40 -0.30 7.49
C VAL A 13 1.19 0.98 7.73
N ILE A 14 2.36 0.85 8.34
CA ILE A 14 3.30 1.94 8.57
C ILE A 14 4.52 1.73 7.68
N TYR A 15 4.95 2.77 6.96
CA TYR A 15 6.18 2.70 6.18
C TYR A 15 6.89 4.05 6.10
N GLY A 16 8.22 4.01 5.99
CA GLY A 16 9.07 5.18 5.84
C GLY A 16 10.25 5.19 6.82
N PRO A 17 11.31 5.98 6.56
CA PRO A 17 12.42 6.15 7.48
C PRO A 17 11.98 7.02 8.68
N PRO A 18 12.26 6.61 9.93
CA PRO A 18 11.86 7.38 11.12
C PRO A 18 12.32 8.84 11.11
N SER A 19 13.53 9.10 10.59
CA SER A 19 14.14 10.43 10.53
C SER A 19 13.47 11.40 9.54
N LYS A 20 12.66 10.90 8.59
CA LYS A 20 11.95 11.73 7.60
C LYS A 20 10.44 11.77 7.84
N GLY A 21 9.96 11.11 8.89
CA GLY A 21 8.55 10.88 9.12
C GLY A 21 8.08 9.57 8.49
N MET A 22 7.04 8.99 9.11
CA MET A 22 6.43 7.74 8.68
C MET A 22 5.04 8.01 8.13
N VAL A 23 4.65 7.22 7.14
CA VAL A 23 3.30 7.22 6.58
C VAL A 23 2.51 6.09 7.23
N LEU A 24 1.34 6.43 7.78
CA LEU A 24 0.37 5.48 8.35
C LEU A 24 -0.83 5.37 7.39
N ILE A 25 -1.15 4.15 6.98
CA ILE A 25 -2.30 3.86 6.12
C ILE A 25 -3.25 2.94 6.85
N LYS A 26 -4.53 3.33 6.93
CA LYS A 26 -5.62 2.42 7.30
C LYS A 26 -6.02 1.60 6.08
N VAL A 27 -6.05 0.29 6.21
CA VAL A 27 -6.37 -0.62 5.11
C VAL A 27 -7.87 -0.78 4.98
N ASP A 28 -8.39 -0.50 3.79
CA ASP A 28 -9.78 -0.74 3.40
C ASP A 28 -9.87 -1.29 1.97
N LYS A 29 -11.09 -1.53 1.48
CA LYS A 29 -11.32 -2.06 0.13
C LYS A 29 -10.84 -1.11 -0.96
N ASP A 30 -10.98 0.20 -0.76
CA ASP A 30 -10.73 1.19 -1.80
C ASP A 30 -9.22 1.41 -1.99
N ILE A 31 -8.46 1.49 -0.89
CA ILE A 31 -7.00 1.57 -0.95
C ILE A 31 -6.43 0.29 -1.58
N LYS A 32 -6.96 -0.90 -1.25
CA LYS A 32 -6.52 -2.16 -1.88
C LYS A 32 -6.76 -2.17 -3.39
N LYS A 33 -7.93 -1.73 -3.86
CA LYS A 33 -8.24 -1.61 -5.30
C LYS A 33 -7.28 -0.63 -5.99
N LYS A 34 -7.02 0.52 -5.36
CA LYS A 34 -6.10 1.54 -5.88
C LYS A 34 -4.67 1.00 -6.00
N VAL A 35 -4.18 0.32 -4.96
CA VAL A 35 -2.87 -0.32 -4.96
C VAL A 35 -2.76 -1.41 -6.02
N ALA A 36 -3.78 -2.27 -6.16
CA ALA A 36 -3.78 -3.31 -7.19
C ALA A 36 -3.72 -2.74 -8.61
N LYS A 37 -4.41 -1.63 -8.88
CA LYS A 37 -4.33 -0.94 -10.17
C LYS A 37 -2.92 -0.40 -10.44
N ILE A 38 -2.32 0.29 -9.47
CA ILE A 38 -0.97 0.84 -9.59
C ILE A 38 0.06 -0.28 -9.85
N LEU A 39 -0.05 -1.41 -9.16
CA LEU A 39 0.86 -2.55 -9.36
C LEU A 39 0.74 -3.16 -10.76
N LYS A 40 -0.49 -3.31 -11.27
CA LYS A 40 -0.74 -3.76 -12.65
C LYS A 40 -0.14 -2.81 -13.70
N ASP A 41 -0.20 -1.51 -13.43
CA ASP A 41 0.39 -0.50 -14.33
C ASP A 41 1.93 -0.52 -14.25
N PHE A 42 2.52 -0.94 -13.13
CA PHE A 42 3.97 -1.06 -12.92
C PHE A 42 4.61 -2.31 -13.58
N GLU A 43 3.88 -3.42 -13.71
CA GLU A 43 4.38 -4.66 -14.36
C GLU A 43 4.61 -4.50 -15.88
N ARG A 44 4.36 -3.32 -16.46
CA ARG A 44 4.53 -3.01 -17.89
C ARG A 44 5.82 -2.24 -18.21
N VAL A 45 6.94 -2.63 -17.62
CA VAL A 45 8.27 -2.18 -18.08
C VAL A 45 9.07 -3.43 -18.49
N PRO A 46 9.26 -3.70 -19.81
CA PRO A 46 10.10 -4.80 -20.29
C PRO A 46 11.59 -4.58 -19.97
#